data_AF-A0A944ZXF4-F1
#
_entry.id   AF-A0A944ZXF4-F1
#
_cell.length_a   1.000
_cell.length_b   1.000
_cell.length_c   1.000
_cell.angle_alpha   90.00
_cell.angle_beta   90.00
_cell.angle_gamma   90.00
#
_symmetry.space_group_name_H-M   'P 1'
#
loop_
_entity.id
_entity.type
_entity.pdbx_description
1 polymer ?
#
loop_
_entity_poly.entity_id
_entity_poly.type
_entity_poly.pdbx_seq_one_letter_code
_entity_poly.pdbx_strand_id
1 'polypeptide(L)'
;MINEDEGFEKYGDVPLYFSHYYNFLFIYKSKVMENGDQITLQLGGTMEKVSAMVVDVNDPLTLNEKSDNEYAHIKNKGKQTIWEHGAPAKDE
;
A
#
# COMPACT_ATOMS: atom_id res chain seq x y z
N MET A 1 -1.82 16.19 7.05
CA MET A 1 -1.29 14.82 7.18
C MET A 1 -1.56 14.37 8.60
N ILE A 2 -2.11 13.18 8.78
CA ILE A 2 -2.10 12.52 10.10
C ILE A 2 -0.68 12.00 10.36
N ASN A 3 -0.31 11.82 11.62
CA ASN A 3 1.02 11.29 11.94
C ASN A 3 1.09 9.78 11.62
N GLU A 4 2.30 9.22 11.72
CA GLU A 4 2.59 7.84 11.35
C GLU A 4 1.78 6.84 12.20
N ASP A 5 1.84 6.98 13.52
CA ASP A 5 1.17 6.11 14.49
C ASP A 5 -0.35 6.11 14.31
N GLU A 6 -0.98 7.29 14.15
CA GLU A 6 -2.42 7.42 13.88
C GLU A 6 -2.83 6.74 12.58
N GLY A 7 -1.94 6.68 11.59
CA GLY A 7 -2.17 5.97 10.34
C GLY A 7 -2.25 4.46 10.55
N PHE A 8 -1.30 3.88 11.28
CA PHE A 8 -1.31 2.45 11.60
C PHE A 8 -2.44 2.07 12.54
N GLU A 9 -2.74 2.88 13.57
CA GLU A 9 -3.86 2.61 14.46
C GLU A 9 -5.21 2.59 13.71
N LYS A 10 -5.39 3.49 12.74
CA LYS A 10 -6.66 3.63 12.04
C LYS A 10 -6.81 2.70 10.84
N TYR A 11 -5.71 2.41 10.15
CA TYR A 11 -5.73 1.74 8.85
C TYR A 11 -4.90 0.46 8.80
N GLY A 12 -4.19 0.14 9.88
CA GLY A 12 -3.26 -0.98 10.00
C GLY A 12 -3.84 -2.31 9.57
N ASP A 13 -5.06 -2.62 10.04
CA ASP A 13 -5.75 -3.90 9.83
C ASP A 13 -6.72 -3.89 8.64
N VAL A 14 -6.75 -2.83 7.83
CA VAL A 14 -7.66 -2.74 6.69
C VAL A 14 -7.17 -3.69 5.58
N PRO A 15 -8.01 -4.60 5.08
CA PRO A 15 -7.59 -5.55 4.06
C PRO A 15 -7.35 -4.86 2.71
N LEU A 16 -6.18 -5.14 2.14
CA LEU A 16 -5.67 -4.67 0.87
C LEU A 16 -5.64 -5.84 -0.10
N TYR A 17 -6.36 -5.70 -1.20
CA TYR A 17 -6.48 -6.75 -2.21
C TYR A 17 -5.55 -6.43 -3.36
N PHE A 18 -4.97 -7.47 -3.95
CA PHE A 18 -4.19 -7.32 -5.17
C PHE A 18 -5.03 -6.61 -6.25
N SER A 19 -4.47 -5.56 -6.84
CA SER A 19 -5.14 -4.77 -7.86
C SER A 19 -4.55 -5.03 -9.23
N HIS A 20 -3.23 -4.82 -9.40
CA HIS A 20 -2.53 -5.01 -10.67
C HIS A 20 -1.01 -4.96 -10.47
N TYR A 21 -0.29 -5.37 -11.51
CA TYR A 21 1.16 -5.26 -11.63
C TYR A 21 1.53 -4.16 -12.64
N TYR A 22 2.52 -3.32 -12.31
CA TYR A 22 3.00 -2.24 -13.18
C TYR A 22 4.48 -1.94 -12.90
N ASN A 23 5.36 -1.91 -13.92
CA ASN A 23 6.78 -1.52 -13.81
C ASN A 23 7.51 -2.04 -12.55
N PHE A 24 7.44 -3.35 -12.27
CA PHE A 24 8.04 -3.97 -11.08
C PHE A 24 7.39 -3.61 -9.74
N LEU A 25 6.14 -3.16 -9.76
CA LEU A 25 5.34 -2.92 -8.57
C LEU A 25 4.11 -3.83 -8.57
N PHE A 26 3.91 -4.56 -7.47
CA PHE A 26 2.60 -5.11 -7.15
C PHE A 26 1.80 -4.06 -6.39
N ILE A 27 0.64 -3.73 -6.92
CA ILE A 27 -0.23 -2.71 -6.35
C ILE A 27 -1.38 -3.39 -5.63
N TYR A 28 -1.52 -3.10 -4.33
CA TYR A 28 -2.63 -3.52 -3.50
C TYR A 28 -3.48 -2.32 -3.11
N LYS A 29 -4.80 -2.53 -3.00
CA LYS A 29 -5.74 -1.47 -2.65
C LYS A 29 -6.78 -1.96 -1.66
N SER A 30 -7.14 -1.09 -0.71
CA SER A 30 -8.35 -1.30 0.06
C SER A 30 -9.59 -1.06 -0.81
N LYS A 31 -10.74 -1.59 -0.36
CA LYS A 31 -12.02 -1.00 -0.77
C LYS A 31 -12.07 0.46 -0.36
N VAL A 32 -12.85 1.27 -1.08
CA VAL A 32 -13.15 2.63 -0.63
C VAL A 32 -13.95 2.52 0.66
N MET A 33 -13.42 3.11 1.72
CA MET A 33 -14.02 3.09 3.05
C MET A 33 -15.23 4.03 3.12
N GLU A 34 -16.05 3.92 4.17
CA GLU A 34 -17.26 4.74 4.34
C GLU A 34 -16.98 6.25 4.37
N ASN A 35 -15.83 6.63 4.93
CA ASN A 35 -15.36 8.02 4.95
C ASN A 35 -14.81 8.50 3.60
N GLY A 36 -14.77 7.64 2.59
CA GLY A 36 -14.25 7.91 1.25
C GLY A 36 -12.75 7.77 1.10
N ASP A 37 -12.04 7.29 2.13
CA ASP A 37 -10.61 7.06 2.06
C ASP A 37 -10.31 5.74 1.32
N GLN A 38 -9.12 5.65 0.73
CA GLN A 38 -8.59 4.44 0.11
C GLN A 38 -7.10 4.33 0.35
N ILE A 39 -6.69 3.15 0.79
CA ILE A 39 -5.29 2.79 1.00
C ILE A 39 -4.75 2.19 -0.30
N THR A 40 -3.52 2.56 -0.66
CA THR A 40 -2.75 1.92 -1.71
C THR A 40 -1.39 1.53 -1.15
N LEU A 41 -1.03 0.26 -1.33
CA LEU A 41 0.26 -0.30 -0.96
C LEU A 41 0.99 -0.73 -2.24
N GLN A 42 2.27 -0.39 -2.32
CA GLN A 42 3.15 -0.72 -3.43
C GLN A 42 4.28 -1.59 -2.92
N LEU A 43 4.36 -2.80 -3.48
CA LEU A 43 5.38 -3.79 -3.14
C LEU A 43 6.33 -4.00 -4.31
N GLY A 44 7.62 -4.19 -4.01
CA GLY A 44 8.67 -4.39 -5.01
C GLY A 44 9.48 -3.14 -5.27
N GLY A 45 9.50 -2.67 -6.52
CA GLY A 45 10.23 -1.49 -6.96
C GLY A 45 11.52 -1.78 -7.71
N THR A 46 11.97 -3.04 -7.73
CA THR A 46 13.06 -3.52 -8.58
C THR A 46 12.72 -4.91 -9.12
N MET A 47 13.32 -5.29 -10.25
CA MET A 47 13.16 -6.63 -10.83
C MET A 47 13.58 -7.72 -9.84
N GLU A 48 14.68 -7.50 -9.12
CA GLU A 48 15.22 -8.41 -8.11
C GLU A 48 14.19 -8.67 -7.00
N LYS A 49 13.62 -7.62 -6.41
CA LYS A 49 12.58 -7.76 -5.39
C LYS A 49 11.37 -8.51 -5.92
N VAL A 50 10.84 -8.11 -7.08
CA VAL A 50 9.66 -8.76 -7.66
C VAL A 50 9.90 -10.24 -7.95
N SER A 51 11.08 -10.60 -8.45
CA SER A 51 11.41 -12.01 -8.74
C SER A 51 11.48 -12.92 -7.52
N ALA A 52 11.69 -12.35 -6.32
CA ALA A 52 11.71 -13.09 -5.06
C ALA A 52 10.35 -13.13 -4.35
N MET A 53 9.38 -12.34 -4.81
CA MET A 53 8.06 -12.23 -4.17
C MET A 53 7.10 -13.30 -4.66
N VAL A 54 6.34 -13.87 -3.72
CA VAL A 54 5.17 -14.71 -4.00
C VAL A 54 3.92 -13.89 -3.69
N VAL A 55 3.03 -13.76 -4.67
CA VAL A 55 1.77 -13.03 -4.53
C VAL A 55 0.63 -14.03 -4.61
N ASP A 56 -0.13 -14.18 -3.51
CA ASP A 56 -1.44 -14.81 -3.55
C ASP A 56 -2.48 -13.73 -3.83
N VAL A 57 -3.13 -13.80 -5.00
CA VAL A 57 -4.14 -12.82 -5.40
C VAL A 57 -5.46 -12.97 -4.64
N ASN A 58 -5.67 -14.10 -3.95
CA ASN A 58 -6.89 -14.38 -3.20
C ASN A 58 -6.76 -13.99 -1.72
N ASP A 59 -5.53 -13.85 -1.21
CA ASP A 59 -5.28 -13.54 0.19
C ASP A 59 -5.00 -12.03 0.35
N PRO A 60 -5.85 -11.29 1.09
CA PRO A 60 -5.61 -9.88 1.34
C PRO A 60 -4.44 -9.69 2.30
N LEU A 61 -3.69 -8.60 2.10
CA LEU A 61 -2.65 -8.14 3.02
C LEU A 61 -3.17 -6.97 3.83
N THR A 62 -2.53 -6.68 4.96
CA THR A 62 -2.78 -5.47 5.75
C THR A 62 -1.55 -4.58 5.80
N LEU A 63 -1.69 -3.32 6.25
CA LEU A 63 -0.53 -2.43 6.43
C LEU A 63 0.38 -2.92 7.57
N ASN A 64 -0.17 -3.65 8.54
CA ASN A 64 0.60 -4.23 9.65
C ASN A 64 1.46 -5.44 9.22
N GLU A 65 1.11 -6.10 8.11
CA GLU A 65 1.84 -7.25 7.55
C GLU A 65 2.92 -6.85 6.53
N LYS A 66 3.03 -5.56 6.23
CA LYS A 66 3.97 -5.01 5.25
C LYS A 66 5.41 -5.08 5.77
N SER A 67 6.39 -5.15 4.88
CA SER A 67 7.82 -4.99 5.25
C SER A 67 8.22 -3.51 5.35
N ASP A 68 9.24 -3.20 6.16
CA ASP A 68 9.70 -1.83 6.45
C ASP A 68 10.13 -1.02 5.20
N ASN A 69 10.37 -1.69 4.06
CA ASN A 69 10.86 -1.07 2.83
C ASN A 69 9.79 -0.87 1.75
N GLU A 70 8.51 -0.92 2.12
CA GLU A 70 7.37 -0.83 1.21
C GLU A 70 6.68 0.53 1.30
N TYR A 71 6.23 1.02 0.14
CA TYR A 71 5.57 2.32 0.06
C TYR A 71 4.06 2.16 0.19
N ALA A 72 3.49 2.84 1.18
CA ALA A 72 2.06 2.90 1.37
C ALA A 72 1.61 4.36 1.40
N HIS A 73 0.44 4.63 0.82
CA HIS A 73 -0.22 5.93 1.01
C HIS A 73 -1.72 5.77 1.14
N ILE A 74 -2.35 6.78 1.72
CA ILE A 74 -3.79 6.87 1.90
C ILE A 74 -4.28 8.13 1.23
N LYS A 75 -5.24 7.95 0.33
CA LYS A 75 -5.92 9.06 -0.34
C LYS A 75 -7.30 9.24 0.24
N ASN A 76 -7.68 10.49 0.48
CA ASN A 76 -9.04 10.83 0.87
C ASN A 76 -10.00 10.85 -0.34
N LYS A 77 -11.28 11.11 -0.08
CA LYS A 77 -12.31 11.29 -1.12
C LYS A 77 -11.94 12.32 -2.20
N GLY A 78 -11.17 13.35 -1.84
CA GLY A 78 -10.63 14.38 -2.73
C GLY A 78 -9.38 13.96 -3.51
N LYS A 79 -8.96 12.69 -3.43
CA LYS A 79 -7.73 12.14 -4.02
C LYS A 79 -6.44 12.77 -3.48
N GLN A 80 -6.51 13.44 -2.33
CA GLN A 80 -5.34 14.02 -1.68
C GLN A 80 -4.71 12.98 -0.76
N THR A 81 -3.38 12.86 -0.80
CA THR A 81 -2.64 12.03 0.16
C THR A 81 -2.74 12.64 1.55
N ILE A 82 -3.32 11.90 2.48
CA ILE A 82 -3.47 12.31 3.89
C ILE A 82 -2.46 11.63 4.82
N TRP A 83 -1.84 10.56 4.33
CA TRP A 83 -0.83 9.76 5.03
C TRP A 83 0.04 9.02 4.02
N GLU A 84 1.31 8.88 4.33
CA GLU A 84 2.25 8.06 3.57
C GLU A 84 3.29 7.46 4.51
N HIS A 85 3.83 6.31 4.12
CA HIS A 85 4.87 5.61 4.84
C HIS A 85 5.83 4.93 3.85
N GLY A 86 7.10 4.92 4.20
CA GLY A 86 8.17 4.44 3.33
C GLY A 86 8.50 5.42 2.20
N ALA A 87 9.40 5.01 1.31
CA ALA A 87 9.76 5.79 0.13
C ALA A 87 9.19 5.14 -1.12
N PRO A 88 8.57 5.89 -2.05
CA PRO A 88 8.17 5.33 -3.34
C PRO A 88 9.39 4.76 -4.04
N ALA A 89 9.19 3.67 -4.80
CA ALA A 89 10.24 3.16 -5.67
C ALA A 89 10.68 4.30 -6.60
N LYS A 90 11.99 4.56 -6.65
CA LYS A 90 12.56 5.51 -7.60
C LYS A 90 12.59 4.82 -8.95
N ASP A 91 12.03 5.46 -9.97
CA ASP A 91 12.34 5.11 -11.35
C ASP A 91 13.85 5.36 -11.54
N GLU A 92 14.66 4.30 -11.57
CA GLU A 92 16.05 4.38 -12.04
C GLU A 92 16.12 4.54 -13.56
#